data_AF-A0A2N0WTF9-F1
#
_entry.id   AF-A0A2N0WTF9-F1
#
_cell.length_a   1.000
_cell.length_b   1.000
_cell.length_c   1.000
_cell.angle_alpha   90.00
_cell.angle_beta   90.00
_cell.angle_gamma   90.00
#
_symmetry.space_group_name_H-M   'P 1'
#
loop_
_entity.id
_entity.type
_entity.pdbx_description
1 polymer ?
#
loop_
_entity_poly.entity_id
_entity_poly.type
_entity_poly.pdbx_seq_one_letter_code
_entity_poly.pdbx_strand_id
1 'polypeptide(L)' 'MCANCHGEQGISSVPIYPNLAGQKELYLAQQMKKYRDGSRPSPVMAPLTKSLSDDDIANLAAYYASLK' A
#
# COMPACT_ATOMS: atom_id res chain seq x y z
N MET A 1 10.86 -2.66 1.65
CA MET A 1 9.85 -3.18 2.59
C MET A 1 8.52 -3.48 1.90
N CYS A 2 7.93 -2.55 1.14
CA CYS A 2 6.66 -2.77 0.43
C CYS A 2 6.79 -3.75 -0.76
N ALA A 3 7.88 -3.62 -1.53
CA ALA A 3 8.18 -4.49 -2.68
C ALA A 3 8.36 -5.98 -2.33
N ASN A 4 8.73 -6.30 -1.08
CA ASN A 4 8.93 -7.69 -0.64
C ASN A 4 7.64 -8.52 -0.75
N CYS A 5 6.47 -7.89 -0.61
CA CYS A 5 5.18 -8.56 -0.74
C CYS A 5 4.44 -8.14 -2.01
N HIS A 6 4.56 -6.87 -2.42
CA HIS A 6 3.80 -6.32 -3.55
C HIS A 6 4.58 -6.32 -4.88
N GLY A 7 5.81 -6.82 -4.88
CA GLY A 7 6.73 -6.79 -6.03
C GLY A 7 7.43 -5.45 -6.22
N GLU A 8 8.63 -5.49 -6.81
CA GLU A 8 9.45 -4.31 -7.13
C GLU A 8 8.69 -3.30 -8.01
N GLN A 9 7.91 -3.82 -8.97
CA GLN A 9 7.08 -3.02 -9.87
C GLN A 9 5.63 -2.92 -9.40
N GLY A 10 5.31 -3.27 -8.15
CA GLY A 10 3.93 -3.29 -7.66
C GLY A 10 3.07 -4.42 -8.25
N ILE A 11 3.70 -5.43 -8.86
CA ILE A 11 3.06 -6.66 -9.32
C ILE A 11 3.63 -7.82 -8.50
N SER A 12 2.78 -8.41 -7.67
CA SER A 12 3.15 -9.53 -6.80
C SER A 12 3.27 -10.83 -7.58
N SER A 13 4.27 -11.65 -7.23
CA SER A 13 4.38 -13.04 -7.68
C SER A 13 3.56 -14.02 -6.82
N VAL A 14 3.06 -13.56 -5.67
CA VAL A 14 2.27 -14.36 -4.72
C VAL A 14 0.80 -13.95 -4.82
N PRO A 15 -0.14 -14.87 -5.15
CA PRO A 15 -1.53 -14.53 -5.43
C PRO A 15 -2.30 -13.84 -4.28
N ILE A 16 -1.90 -14.07 -3.03
CA ILE A 16 -2.57 -13.49 -1.86
C ILE A 16 -2.21 -12.02 -1.64
N TYR A 17 -1.08 -11.55 -2.19
CA TYR A 17 -0.69 -10.15 -2.08
C TYR A 17 -1.19 -9.37 -3.30
N PRO A 18 -1.97 -8.31 -3.10
CA PRO A 18 -2.57 -7.58 -4.20
C PRO A 18 -1.51 -6.80 -4.97
N ASN A 19 -1.73 -6.68 -6.28
CA ASN A 19 -0.99 -5.75 -7.14
C ASN A 19 -1.36 -4.31 -6.78
N LEU A 20 -0.34 -3.46 -6.69
CA LEU A 20 -0.47 -2.02 -6.43
C LEU A 20 -0.23 -1.17 -7.68
N ALA A 21 0.49 -1.71 -8.66
CA ALA A 21 0.82 -1.01 -9.91
C ALA A 21 -0.45 -0.52 -10.63
N GLY A 22 -0.45 0.75 -11.03
CA GLY A 22 -1.54 1.36 -11.79
C GLY A 22 -2.85 1.52 -11.02
N GLN A 23 -2.88 1.20 -9.72
CA GLN A 23 -4.05 1.41 -8.88
C GLN A 23 -4.30 2.91 -8.68
N LYS A 24 -5.56 3.30 -8.43
CA LYS A 24 -5.89 4.71 -8.19
C LYS A 24 -5.17 5.24 -6.96
N GLU A 25 -4.44 6.34 -7.12
CA GLU A 25 -3.66 6.99 -6.06
C GLU A 25 -4.51 7.26 -4.81
N LEU A 26 -5.66 7.94 -4.98
CA LEU A 26 -6.56 8.23 -3.86
C LEU A 26 -7.05 6.97 -3.15
N TYR A 27 -7.27 5.88 -3.90
CA TYR A 27 -7.67 4.61 -3.31
C TYR A 27 -6.54 4.03 -2.46
N LEU A 28 -5.31 3.98 -2.98
CA LEU A 28 -4.14 3.49 -2.24
C LEU A 28 -3.92 4.28 -0.94
N ALA A 29 -3.96 5.61 -1.03
CA ALA A 29 -3.83 6.48 0.13
C ALA A 29 -4.92 6.20 1.18
N GLN A 30 -6.18 6.08 0.75
CA GLN A 30 -7.28 5.76 1.65
C GLN A 30 -7.14 4.38 2.29
N GLN A 31 -6.70 3.36 1.56
CA GLN A 31 -6.51 2.02 2.14
C GLN A 31 -5.40 2.02 3.18
N MET A 32 -4.27 2.68 2.90
CA MET A 32 -3.17 2.80 3.85
C MET A 32 -3.59 3.54 5.13
N LYS A 33 -4.37 4.63 5.00
CA LYS A 33 -4.93 5.34 6.17
C LYS A 33 -5.85 4.45 6.98
N LYS A 34 -6.75 3.72 6.33
CA LYS A 34 -7.66 2.78 7.00
C LYS A 34 -6.94 1.63 7.71
N TYR A 35 -5.83 1.14 7.15
CA TYR A 35 -5.01 0.15 7.86
C TYR A 35 -4.31 0.76 9.08
N ARG A 36 -3.82 2.00 8.96
CA ARG A 36 -3.11 2.71 10.05
C ARG A 36 -4.04 3.06 11.21
N ASP A 37 -5.25 3.55 10.92
CA ASP A 37 -6.25 3.95 11.92
C ASP A 37 -7.10 2.79 12.46
N GLY A 38 -7.00 1.60 11.84
CA GLY A 38 -7.70 0.39 12.26
C GLY A 38 -9.10 0.22 11.68
N SER A 39 -9.62 1.19 10.91
CA SER A 39 -10.90 1.10 10.21
C SER A 39 -10.94 -0.04 9.18
N ARG A 40 -9.76 -0.45 8.68
CA ARG A 40 -9.58 -1.67 7.90
C ARG A 40 -8.66 -2.62 8.67
N PRO A 41 -9.18 -3.64 9.37
CA PRO A 41 -8.35 -4.56 10.11
C PRO A 41 -7.51 -5.44 9.18
N SER A 42 -6.22 -5.57 9.48
CA SER A 42 -5.34 -6.53 8.82
C SER A 42 -4.17 -6.88 9.74
N PRO A 43 -3.93 -8.18 10.04
CA PRO A 43 -2.79 -8.57 10.86
C PRO A 43 -1.44 -8.27 10.19
N VAL A 44 -1.43 -8.11 8.86
CA VAL A 44 -0.22 -7.85 8.07
C VAL A 44 -0.02 -6.36 7.81
N MET A 45 -1.04 -5.68 7.27
CA MET A 45 -0.89 -4.29 6.83
C MET A 45 -1.04 -3.26 7.95
N ALA A 46 -1.79 -3.56 9.02
CA ALA A 46 -1.93 -2.63 10.14
C ALA A 46 -0.59 -2.26 10.81
N PRO A 47 0.30 -3.23 11.19
CA PRO A 47 1.60 -2.86 11.77
C PRO A 47 2.50 -2.14 10.76
N LEU A 48 2.44 -2.48 9.48
CA LEU A 48 3.26 -1.86 8.42
C LEU A 48 2.87 -0.41 8.12
N THR A 49 1.60 -0.06 8.30
CA THR A 49 1.09 1.30 8.07
C THR A 49 1.11 2.17 9.33
N LYS A 50 1.24 1.56 10.52
CA LYS A 50 1.26 2.23 11.83
C LYS A 50 2.29 3.35 11.92
N SER A 51 3.48 3.15 11.35
CA SER A 51 4.60 4.09 11.40
C SER A 51 4.65 5.08 10.24
N LEU A 52 3.72 5.01 9.28
CA LEU A 52 3.72 5.89 8.13
C LEU A 52 3.09 7.24 8.50
N SER A 53 3.79 8.33 8.17
CA SER A 53 3.21 9.67 8.18
C SER A 53 2.17 9.85 7.05
N ASP A 54 1.42 10.94 7.07
CA ASP A 54 0.53 11.27 5.95
C ASP A 54 1.28 11.52 4.65
N ASP A 55 2.48 12.12 4.73
CA ASP A 55 3.35 12.35 3.59
C ASP A 55 3.90 11.05 3.02
N ASP A 56 4.30 10.10 3.87
CA ASP A 56 4.73 8.76 3.42
C ASP A 56 3.60 8.05 2.66
N ILE A 57 2.38 8.12 3.19
CA ILE A 57 1.21 7.52 2.55
C ILE A 57 0.93 8.16 1.19
N ALA A 58 1.00 9.49 1.10
CA ALA A 58 0.80 10.22 -0.15
C ALA A 58 1.88 9.85 -1.18
N ASN A 59 3.15 9.84 -0.77
CA ASN A 59 4.28 9.50 -1.63
C ASN A 59 4.21 8.05 -2.14
N LEU A 60 3.89 7.08 -1.27
CA LEU A 60 3.72 5.68 -1.65
C LEU A 60 2.54 5.49 -2.60
N ALA A 61 1.42 6.18 -2.34
CA ALA A 61 0.24 6.11 -3.20
C ALA A 61 0.55 6.66 -4.60
N ALA A 62 1.18 7.82 -4.69
CA ALA A 62 1.57 8.43 -5.96
C ALA A 62 2.58 7.55 -6.72
N TYR A 63 3.57 7.01 -6.01
CA TYR A 63 4.56 6.10 -6.58
C TYR A 63 3.89 4.88 -7.23
N TYR A 64 3.11 4.10 -6.47
CA TYR A 64 2.49 2.87 -6.99
C TYR A 64 1.43 3.14 -8.06
N ALA A 65 0.70 4.26 -7.98
CA ALA A 65 -0.24 4.67 -9.01
C ALA A 65 0.44 5.04 -10.34
N SER A 66 1.69 5.50 -10.30
CA SER A 66 2.47 5.85 -11.50
C SER A 66 3.05 4.64 -12.24
N LEU A 67 3.14 3.48 -11.58
CA LEU A 67 3.62 2.24 -12.19
C LEU A 67 2.60 1.68 -13.18
N LYS A 68 3.07 0.94 -14.20
CA LYS A 68 2.25 0.33 -15.26
C LYS A 68 2.40 -1.19 -15.26
#